data_AF-A0AB34Z8K2-F1
#
_entry.id   AF-A0AB34Z8K2-F1
#
_cell.length_a   1.000
_cell.length_b   1.000
_cell.length_c   1.000
_cell.angle_alpha   90.00
_cell.angle_beta   90.00
_cell.angle_gamma   90.00
#
_symmetry.space_group_name_H-M   'P 1'
#
loop_
_entity.id
_entity.type
_entity.pdbx_description
1 polymer ?
#
loop_
_entity_poly.entity_id
_entity_poly.type
_entity_poly.pdbx_seq_one_letter_code
_entity_poly.pdbx_strand_id
1 'polypeptide(L)'
;MSDPTPTQPTAVPEALVKLERLRIRSIAHYATARALRERSNDLRQSRRDIDARLLELGESYHATDMRVMQGSGRFTESGPARVQHIARERAKLERQRDGIDAIARVIDEAIEQNKQESGDAAAFHAAADHLKQTLADWGLSPNS
;
A
#
# COMPACT_ATOMS: atom_id res chain seq x y z
N MET A 1 18.76 28.82 -60.09
CA MET A 1 17.73 28.77 -59.03
C MET A 1 17.94 27.46 -58.31
N SER A 2 18.39 27.50 -57.06
CA SER A 2 18.68 26.29 -56.29
C SER A 2 17.44 25.92 -55.48
N ASP A 3 16.97 24.69 -55.66
CA ASP A 3 15.88 24.12 -54.87
C ASP A 3 16.24 24.11 -53.37
N PRO A 4 15.30 24.43 -52.47
CA PRO A 4 15.47 24.17 -51.06
C PRO A 4 15.32 22.66 -50.82
N THR A 5 16.40 22.01 -50.43
CA THR A 5 16.39 20.62 -49.96
C THR A 5 15.34 20.46 -48.86
N PRO A 6 14.44 19.46 -48.93
CA PRO A 6 13.46 19.25 -47.87
C PRO A 6 14.19 18.85 -46.59
N THR A 7 14.03 19.65 -45.54
CA THR A 7 14.53 19.37 -44.19
C THR A 7 13.96 18.02 -43.74
N GLN A 8 14.81 17.00 -43.67
CA GLN A 8 14.43 15.72 -43.08
C GLN A 8 13.94 15.97 -41.65
N PRO A 9 12.89 15.24 -41.19
CA PRO A 9 12.49 15.31 -39.81
C PRO A 9 13.68 14.86 -38.95
N THR A 10 14.21 15.78 -38.14
CA THR A 10 15.32 15.52 -37.23
C THR A 10 14.90 14.39 -36.29
N ALA A 11 15.47 13.21 -36.49
CA ALA A 11 15.19 12.06 -35.64
C ALA A 11 15.50 12.42 -34.19
N VAL A 12 14.57 12.13 -33.27
CA VAL A 12 14.76 12.38 -31.85
C VAL A 12 16.01 11.64 -31.37
N PRO A 13 16.99 12.31 -30.73
CA PRO A 13 18.16 11.65 -30.19
C PRO A 13 17.80 10.48 -29.28
N GLU A 14 18.45 9.33 -29.47
CA GLU A 14 18.18 8.11 -28.68
C GLU A 14 18.35 8.35 -27.17
N ALA A 15 19.28 9.24 -26.78
CA ALA A 15 19.48 9.64 -25.40
C ALA A 15 18.22 10.30 -24.77
N LEU A 16 17.47 11.11 -25.53
CA LEU A 16 16.22 11.71 -25.06
C LEU A 16 15.12 10.65 -24.90
N VAL A 17 15.04 9.71 -25.83
CA VAL A 17 14.11 8.56 -25.74
C VAL A 17 14.42 7.72 -24.50
N LYS A 18 15.70 7.47 -24.23
CA LYS A 18 16.15 6.73 -23.03
C LYS A 18 15.81 7.48 -21.74
N LEU A 19 16.04 8.80 -21.70
CA LEU A 19 15.71 9.62 -20.54
C LEU A 19 14.20 9.63 -20.26
N GLU A 20 13.36 9.73 -21.29
CA GLU A 20 11.90 9.72 -21.12
C GLU A 20 11.41 8.35 -20.62
N ARG A 21 12.00 7.24 -21.09
CA ARG A 21 11.71 5.90 -20.54
C ARG A 21 12.07 5.81 -19.06
N LEU A 22 13.24 6.31 -18.67
CA LEU A 22 13.66 6.36 -17.27
C LEU A 22 12.73 7.23 -16.42
N ARG A 23 12.27 8.37 -16.95
CA ARG A 23 11.30 9.25 -16.30
C ARG A 23 9.99 8.53 -16.01
N ILE A 24 9.40 7.88 -17.03
CA ILE A 24 8.14 7.15 -16.90
C ILE A 24 8.27 6.05 -15.84
N ARG A 25 9.37 5.30 -15.86
CA ARG A 25 9.63 4.24 -14.86
C ARG A 25 9.83 4.78 -13.46
N SER A 26 10.52 5.91 -13.30
CA SER A 26 10.67 6.59 -12.02
C SER A 26 9.30 6.99 -11.45
N ILE A 27 8.44 7.62 -12.26
CA ILE A 27 7.07 8.00 -11.85
C ILE A 27 6.28 6.77 -11.42
N ALA A 28 6.31 5.71 -12.23
CA ALA A 28 5.61 4.46 -11.91
C ALA A 28 6.11 3.85 -10.60
N HIS A 29 7.42 3.76 -10.39
CA HIS A 29 8.02 3.23 -9.17
C HIS A 29 7.54 3.98 -7.91
N TYR A 30 7.55 5.31 -7.91
CA TYR A 30 7.10 6.09 -6.75
C TYR A 30 5.59 6.06 -6.55
N ALA A 31 4.80 6.04 -7.64
CA ALA A 31 3.35 5.88 -7.56
C ALA A 31 2.98 4.52 -6.95
N THR A 32 3.63 3.44 -7.41
CA THR A 32 3.46 2.09 -6.87
C THR A 32 3.89 2.04 -5.40
N ALA A 33 5.06 2.58 -5.05
CA ALA A 33 5.53 2.63 -3.67
C ALA A 33 4.53 3.34 -2.73
N ARG A 34 3.93 4.45 -3.19
CA ARG A 34 2.92 5.18 -2.45
C ARG A 34 1.65 4.35 -2.26
N ALA A 35 1.10 3.80 -3.34
CA ALA A 35 -0.12 3.00 -3.30
C ALA A 35 0.02 1.77 -2.38
N LEU A 36 1.16 1.08 -2.44
CA LEU A 36 1.46 -0.06 -1.56
C LEU A 36 1.54 0.34 -0.08
N ARG A 37 2.15 1.49 0.23
CA ARG A 37 2.21 2.02 1.60
C ARG A 37 0.84 2.41 2.15
N GLU A 38 0.04 3.12 1.34
CA GLU A 38 -1.33 3.48 1.71
C GLU A 38 -2.14 2.23 2.01
N ARG A 39 -2.09 1.23 1.11
CA ARG A 39 -2.79 -0.04 1.31
C ARG A 39 -2.29 -0.83 2.54
N SER A 40 -0.98 -0.83 2.80
CA SER A 40 -0.41 -1.46 4.01
C SER A 40 -0.95 -0.79 5.29
N ASN A 41 -1.06 0.54 5.30
CA ASN A 41 -1.64 1.27 6.42
C ASN A 41 -3.12 0.95 6.62
N ASP A 42 -3.90 0.88 5.55
CA ASP A 42 -5.33 0.52 5.59
C ASP A 42 -5.55 -0.89 6.15
N LEU A 43 -4.72 -1.85 5.74
CA LEU A 43 -4.77 -3.21 6.28
C LEU A 43 -4.40 -3.25 7.76
N ARG A 44 -3.36 -2.52 8.18
CA ARG A 44 -3.01 -2.38 9.60
C ARG A 44 -4.13 -1.77 10.42
N GLN A 45 -4.82 -0.76 9.88
CA GLN A 45 -5.99 -0.17 10.54
C GLN A 45 -7.11 -1.20 10.66
N SER A 46 -7.48 -1.86 9.57
CA SER A 46 -8.52 -2.88 9.55
C SER A 46 -8.21 -4.03 10.51
N ARG A 47 -6.94 -4.42 10.61
CA ARG A 47 -6.47 -5.44 11.55
C ARG A 47 -6.69 -5.02 13.00
N ARG A 48 -6.34 -3.78 13.35
CA ARG A 48 -6.57 -3.20 14.69
C ARG A 48 -8.06 -3.13 15.02
N ASP A 49 -8.89 -2.73 14.07
CA ASP A 49 -10.34 -2.65 14.28
C ASP A 49 -10.94 -4.04 14.55
N ILE A 50 -10.46 -5.09 13.89
CA ILE A 50 -10.88 -6.47 14.16
C ILE A 50 -10.38 -6.96 15.52
N ASP A 51 -9.14 -6.65 15.91
CA ASP A 51 -8.63 -7.01 17.23
C ASP A 51 -9.43 -6.33 18.34
N ALA A 52 -9.80 -5.06 18.18
CA ALA A 52 -10.67 -4.35 19.10
C ALA A 52 -12.05 -5.03 19.22
N ARG A 53 -12.67 -5.38 18.09
CA ARG A 53 -13.95 -6.11 18.08
C ARG A 53 -13.86 -7.50 18.70
N LEU A 54 -12.76 -8.21 18.50
CA LEU A 54 -12.52 -9.52 19.14
C LEU A 54 -12.41 -9.37 20.67
N LEU A 55 -11.75 -8.31 21.14
CA LEU A 55 -11.64 -7.99 22.56
C LEU A 55 -13.01 -7.65 23.17
N GLU A 56 -13.76 -6.73 22.55
CA GLU A 56 -15.12 -6.37 22.96
C GLU A 56 -16.06 -7.59 23.01
N LEU A 57 -15.95 -8.47 22.00
CA LEU A 57 -16.74 -9.70 21.96
C LEU A 57 -16.36 -10.66 23.09
N GLY A 58 -15.07 -10.77 23.43
CA GLY A 58 -14.56 -11.54 24.57
C GLY A 58 -15.05 -11.02 25.92
N GLU A 59 -15.06 -9.70 26.12
CA GLU A 59 -15.59 -9.05 27.31
C GLU A 59 -17.11 -9.27 27.46
N SER A 60 -17.85 -9.18 26.35
CA SER A 60 -19.29 -9.43 26.32
C SER A 60 -19.64 -10.88 26.72
N TYR A 61 -18.76 -11.83 26.37
CA TYR A 61 -18.88 -13.23 26.74
C TYR A 61 -18.65 -13.44 28.24
N HIS A 62 -17.57 -12.87 28.80
CA HIS A 62 -17.23 -13.01 30.23
C HIS A 62 -18.30 -12.39 31.14
N ALA A 63 -18.85 -11.23 30.75
CA ALA A 63 -19.95 -10.61 31.47
C ALA A 63 -21.25 -11.43 31.43
N THR A 64 -21.44 -12.25 30.39
CA THR A 64 -22.63 -13.10 30.22
C THR A 64 -22.51 -14.40 31.02
N ASP A 65 -21.35 -15.05 31.00
CA ASP A 65 -21.09 -16.29 31.75
C ASP A 65 -21.25 -16.07 33.28
N MET A 66 -20.75 -14.94 33.78
CA MET A 66 -20.93 -14.52 35.18
C MET A 66 -22.40 -14.31 35.58
N ARG A 67 -23.24 -13.77 34.69
CA ARG A 67 -24.69 -13.57 34.95
C ARG A 67 -25.47 -14.88 34.92
N VAL A 68 -25.08 -15.84 34.08
CA VAL A 68 -25.70 -17.17 34.03
C VAL A 68 -25.36 -17.98 35.28
N MET A 69 -24.15 -17.84 35.85
CA MET A 69 -23.77 -18.51 37.10
C MET A 69 -24.39 -17.90 38.37
N GLN A 70 -24.61 -16.59 38.44
CA GLN A 70 -25.16 -15.93 39.65
C GLN A 70 -26.70 -15.99 39.77
N GLY A 71 -27.42 -16.27 38.69
CA GLY A 71 -28.89 -16.35 38.69
C GLY A 71 -29.41 -17.75 39.01
N SER A 72 -30.05 -17.90 40.17
CA SER A 72 -30.77 -19.10 40.59
C SER A 72 -31.73 -19.64 39.50
N GLY A 73 -31.44 -20.84 38.98
CA GLY A 73 -32.44 -21.86 38.66
C GLY A 73 -33.38 -21.67 37.45
N ARG A 74 -33.23 -20.68 36.57
CA ARG A 74 -33.97 -20.66 35.29
C ARG A 74 -33.05 -20.46 34.09
N PHE A 75 -32.74 -21.57 33.43
CA PHE A 75 -32.18 -21.60 32.09
C PHE A 75 -33.18 -20.91 31.15
N THR A 76 -32.91 -19.68 30.72
CA THR A 76 -33.68 -19.06 29.64
C THR A 76 -33.18 -19.65 28.32
N GLU A 77 -34.07 -20.16 27.48
CA GLU A 77 -33.76 -20.78 26.16
C GLU A 77 -32.88 -19.88 25.25
N SER A 78 -32.82 -18.57 25.55
CA SER A 78 -31.96 -17.57 24.89
C SER A 78 -30.47 -17.67 25.21
N GLY A 79 -30.05 -18.31 26.31
CA GLY A 79 -28.65 -18.42 26.72
C GLY A 79 -27.78 -19.19 25.70
N PRO A 80 -28.16 -20.44 25.35
CA PRO A 80 -27.44 -21.24 24.35
C PRO A 80 -27.38 -20.59 22.97
N ALA A 81 -28.47 -19.96 22.53
CA ALA A 81 -28.51 -19.25 21.25
C ALA A 81 -27.54 -18.06 21.21
N ARG A 82 -27.39 -17.34 22.33
CA ARG A 82 -26.49 -16.18 22.44
C ARG A 82 -25.01 -16.59 22.50
N VAL A 83 -24.68 -17.68 23.20
CA VAL A 83 -23.32 -18.28 23.20
C VAL A 83 -22.94 -18.73 21.79
N GLN A 84 -23.85 -19.41 21.08
CA GLN A 84 -23.61 -19.81 19.69
C GLN A 84 -23.43 -18.61 18.76
N HIS A 85 -24.21 -17.55 18.95
CA HIS A 85 -24.06 -16.31 18.18
C HIS A 85 -22.67 -15.69 18.40
N ILE A 86 -22.22 -15.57 19.64
CA ILE A 86 -20.89 -15.05 19.98
C ILE A 86 -19.78 -15.90 19.35
N ALA A 87 -19.88 -17.23 19.45
CA ALA A 87 -18.90 -18.13 18.84
C ALA A 87 -18.83 -17.98 17.31
N ARG A 88 -19.97 -17.81 16.64
CA ARG A 88 -20.04 -17.59 15.18
C ARG A 88 -19.42 -16.26 14.78
N GLU A 89 -19.75 -15.17 15.48
CA GLU A 89 -19.18 -13.86 15.21
C GLU A 89 -17.67 -13.83 15.46
N ARG A 90 -17.20 -14.49 16.52
CA ARG A 90 -15.77 -14.66 16.79
C ARG A 90 -15.06 -15.39 15.64
N ALA A 91 -15.58 -16.54 15.23
CA ALA A 91 -15.01 -17.32 14.13
C ALA A 91 -15.03 -16.56 12.79
N LYS A 92 -15.96 -15.64 12.59
CA LYS A 92 -16.00 -14.75 11.42
C LYS A 92 -14.92 -13.68 11.49
N LEU A 93 -14.77 -13.02 12.63
CA LEU A 93 -13.73 -12.01 12.85
C LEU A 93 -12.32 -12.60 12.76
N GLU A 94 -12.10 -13.79 13.32
CA GLU A 94 -10.83 -14.53 13.20
C GLU A 94 -10.48 -14.83 11.74
N ARG A 95 -11.45 -15.34 10.95
CA ARG A 95 -11.25 -15.55 9.50
C ARG A 95 -10.95 -14.26 8.73
N GLN A 96 -11.60 -13.15 9.08
CA GLN A 96 -11.33 -11.85 8.47
C GLN A 96 -9.92 -11.36 8.80
N ARG A 97 -9.50 -11.52 10.06
CA ARG A 97 -8.13 -11.25 10.51
C ARG A 97 -7.11 -12.06 9.70
N ASP A 98 -7.33 -13.36 9.56
CA ASP A 98 -6.40 -14.24 8.85
C ASP A 98 -6.30 -13.85 7.36
N GLY A 99 -7.43 -13.47 6.75
CA GLY A 99 -7.47 -12.93 5.40
C GLY A 99 -6.69 -11.63 5.26
N ILE A 100 -6.79 -10.71 6.21
CA ILE A 100 -6.00 -9.47 6.22
C ILE A 100 -4.51 -9.76 6.39
N ASP A 101 -4.14 -10.67 7.30
CA ASP A 101 -2.75 -11.04 7.52
C ASP A 101 -2.13 -11.68 6.26
N ALA A 102 -2.91 -12.48 5.52
CA ALA A 102 -2.48 -13.05 4.24
C ALA A 102 -2.24 -11.97 3.17
N ILE A 103 -3.18 -11.01 3.02
CA ILE A 103 -3.03 -9.91 2.06
C ILE A 103 -1.85 -9.00 2.46
N ALA A 104 -1.67 -8.74 3.76
CA ALA A 104 -0.58 -7.91 4.25
C ALA A 104 0.80 -8.48 3.85
N ARG A 105 0.98 -9.81 3.93
CA ARG A 105 2.21 -10.47 3.47
C ARG A 105 2.48 -10.26 1.98
N VAL A 106 1.45 -10.35 1.14
CA VAL A 106 1.58 -10.10 -0.31
C VAL A 106 1.99 -8.66 -0.58
N ILE A 107 1.44 -7.70 0.18
CA ILE A 107 1.81 -6.29 0.04
C ILE A 107 3.23 -6.02 0.53
N ASP A 108 3.64 -6.62 1.65
CA ASP A 108 5.01 -6.49 2.16
C ASP A 108 6.01 -7.06 1.14
N GLU A 109 5.71 -8.20 0.51
CA GLU A 109 6.51 -8.76 -0.58
C GLU A 109 6.57 -7.81 -1.79
N ALA A 110 5.43 -7.26 -2.21
CA ALA A 110 5.37 -6.29 -3.31
C ALA A 110 6.15 -5.00 -3.00
N ILE A 111 6.17 -4.55 -1.74
CA ILE A 111 6.98 -3.41 -1.30
C ILE A 111 8.47 -3.73 -1.44
N GLU A 112 8.91 -4.91 -1.02
CA GLU A 112 10.31 -5.33 -1.16
C GLU A 112 10.72 -5.49 -2.62
N GLN A 113 9.87 -6.08 -3.46
CA GLN A 113 10.11 -6.17 -4.90
C GLN A 113 10.23 -4.78 -5.54
N ASN A 114 9.31 -3.87 -5.24
CA ASN A 114 9.37 -2.50 -5.78
C ASN A 114 10.65 -1.77 -5.32
N LYS A 115 11.17 -2.01 -4.11
CA LYS A 115 12.47 -1.46 -3.67
C LYS A 115 13.64 -2.03 -4.48
N GLN A 116 13.63 -3.31 -4.81
CA GLN A 116 14.66 -3.94 -5.63
C GLN A 116 14.67 -3.39 -7.06
N GLU A 117 13.52 -2.98 -7.58
CA GLU A 117 13.36 -2.37 -8.91
C GLU A 117 13.69 -0.86 -8.95
N SER A 118 14.17 -0.27 -7.85
CA SER A 118 14.45 1.18 -7.75
C SER A 118 15.57 1.70 -8.67
N GLY A 119 16.34 0.81 -9.30
CA GLY A 119 17.50 1.17 -10.12
C GLY A 119 17.20 2.15 -11.25
N ASP A 120 16.08 1.99 -11.96
CA ASP A 120 15.69 2.90 -13.05
C ASP A 120 15.23 4.28 -12.52
N ALA A 121 14.57 4.30 -11.36
CA ALA A 121 14.19 5.53 -10.70
C ALA A 121 15.44 6.31 -10.21
N ALA A 122 16.40 5.60 -9.61
CA ALA A 122 17.67 6.17 -9.18
C ALA A 122 18.48 6.70 -10.36
N ALA A 123 18.54 5.95 -11.47
CA ALA A 123 19.22 6.37 -12.69
C ALA A 123 18.61 7.64 -13.30
N PHE A 124 17.27 7.75 -13.31
CA PHE A 124 16.59 8.98 -13.73
C PHE A 124 16.98 10.17 -12.86
N HIS A 125 16.95 10.02 -11.53
CA HIS A 125 17.29 11.11 -10.60
C HIS A 125 18.75 11.54 -10.72
N ALA A 126 19.68 10.60 -10.82
CA ALA A 126 21.09 10.91 -11.05
C ALA A 126 21.30 11.70 -12.36
N ALA A 127 20.61 11.32 -13.45
CA ALA A 127 20.65 12.05 -14.71
C ALA A 127 20.03 13.46 -14.59
N ALA A 128 18.91 13.59 -13.87
CA ALA A 128 18.26 14.88 -13.63
C ALA A 128 19.11 15.81 -12.77
N ASP A 129 19.77 15.30 -11.74
CA ASP A 129 20.63 16.09 -10.85
C ASP A 129 21.93 16.49 -11.54
N HIS A 130 22.52 15.59 -12.35
CA HIS A 130 23.65 15.94 -13.21
C HIS A 130 23.29 17.05 -14.21
N LEU A 131 22.09 17.00 -14.81
CA LEU A 131 21.62 18.07 -15.71
C LEU A 131 21.47 19.40 -14.96
N LYS A 132 20.88 19.41 -13.77
CA LYS A 132 20.78 20.62 -12.93
C LYS A 132 22.15 21.20 -12.61
N GLN A 133 23.10 20.35 -12.20
CA GLN A 133 24.47 20.78 -11.91
C GLN A 133 25.14 21.37 -13.13
N THR A 134 25.02 20.72 -14.29
CA THR A 134 25.59 21.20 -15.56
C THR A 134 25.00 22.55 -15.96
N LEU A 135 23.68 22.72 -15.82
CA LEU A 135 23.02 24.00 -16.08
C LEU A 135 23.47 25.10 -15.11
N ALA A 136 23.69 24.76 -13.84
CA ALA A 136 24.23 25.68 -12.85
C ALA A 136 25.68 26.08 -13.17
N ASP A 137 26.54 25.13 -13.56
CA ASP A 137 27.92 25.37 -13.95
C ASP A 137 28.02 26.27 -15.20
N TRP A 138 27.03 26.21 -16.09
CA TRP A 138 26.91 27.08 -17.26
C TRP A 138 26.24 28.44 -16.97
N GLY A 139 25.81 28.68 -15.72
CA GLY A 139 25.10 29.91 -15.35
C GLY A 139 23.68 30.01 -15.92
N LEU A 140 23.10 28.88 -16.37
CA LEU A 140 21.78 28.78 -17.01
C LEU A 140 20.72 28.21 -16.07
N SER A 141 21.03 28.02 -14.78
CA SER A 141 20.04 27.54 -13.81
C SER A 141 18.90 28.56 -13.68
N PRO A 142 17.63 28.15 -13.86
CA PRO A 142 16.49 29.03 -13.62
C PRO A 142 16.36 29.27 -12.12
N ASN A 143 17.01 30.34 -11.66
CA ASN A 143 16.95 30.98 -10.34
C ASN A 143 17.62 30.25 -9.16
N SER A 144 18.59 30.97 -8.59
CA SER A 144 18.76 31.16 -7.14
C SER A 144 17.50 31.76 -6.50
#